data_AF-A0A8S2YB45-F1
#
_entry.id   AF-A0A8S2YB45-F1
#
_cell.length_a   1.000
_cell.length_b   1.000
_cell.length_c   1.000
_cell.angle_alpha   90.00
_cell.angle_beta   90.00
_cell.angle_gamma   90.00
#
_symmetry.space_group_name_H-M   'P 1'
#
loop_
_entity.id
_entity.type
_entity.pdbx_description
1 polymer ?
#
loop_
_entity_poly.entity_id
_entity_poly.type
_entity_poly.pdbx_seq_one_letter_code
_entity_poly.pdbx_strand_id
1 'polypeptide(L)' 'NRLLSENNTRQEKKVARIFLHPDWNSETLANDLAILRLSTPVKFNQYVQPACLPGPDPPSNSDVILIGWGAEQMGGNPYA' A
#
# COMPACT_ATOMS: atom_id res chain seq x y z
N ASN A 1 11.66 25.47 -4.48
CA ASN A 1 11.82 24.11 -3.92
C ASN A 1 11.15 23.06 -4.82
N ARG A 2 11.74 22.76 -5.98
CA ARG A 2 11.22 21.82 -6.99
C ARG A 2 12.38 20.94 -7.46
N LEU A 3 12.63 19.84 -6.76
CA LEU A 3 13.71 18.88 -7.10
C LEU A 3 13.22 17.40 -7.15
N LEU A 4 11.92 17.12 -7.17
CA LEU A 4 11.41 15.74 -7.10
C LEU A 4 10.99 15.11 -8.45
N SER A 5 11.24 15.73 -9.60
CA SER A 5 10.73 15.22 -10.88
C SER A 5 11.77 14.60 -11.81
N GLU A 6 13.04 14.51 -11.43
CA GLU A 6 14.07 14.19 -12.44
C GLU A 6 14.11 12.70 -12.84
N ASN A 7 13.56 11.76 -12.06
CA ASN A 7 13.67 10.31 -12.37
C ASN A 7 12.37 9.48 -12.38
N ASN A 8 11.17 10.10 -12.31
CA ASN A 8 9.87 9.38 -12.29
C ASN A 8 9.76 8.22 -11.26
N THR A 9 10.55 8.26 -10.19
CA THR A 9 10.59 7.24 -9.12
C THR A 9 9.32 7.28 -8.25
N ARG A 10 8.73 8.45 -8.09
CA ARG A 10 7.49 8.70 -7.34
C ARG A 10 6.39 9.22 -8.27
N GLN A 11 5.18 8.69 -8.11
CA GLN A 11 3.99 9.13 -8.85
C GLN A 11 2.83 9.36 -7.88
N GLU A 12 2.37 10.61 -7.76
CA GLU A 12 1.20 10.96 -6.96
C GLU A 12 -0.08 10.85 -7.80
N LYS A 13 -1.09 10.15 -7.26
CA LYS A 13 -2.37 9.88 -7.93
C LYS A 13 -3.51 10.10 -6.94
N LYS A 14 -4.59 10.75 -7.38
CA LYS A 14 -5.82 10.86 -6.58
C LYS A 14 -6.55 9.51 -6.55
N VAL A 15 -7.13 9.17 -5.41
CA VAL A 15 -8.07 8.05 -5.28
C VAL A 15 -9.40 8.46 -5.91
N ALA A 16 -9.92 7.66 -6.84
CA ALA A 16 -11.23 7.86 -7.44
C ALA A 16 -12.33 7.11 -6.69
N ARG A 17 -12.01 5.94 -6.12
CA ARG A 17 -12.96 5.15 -5.36
C ARG A 17 -12.26 4.25 -4.35
N ILE A 18 -12.92 4.07 -3.21
CA ILE A 18 -12.54 3.14 -2.14
C ILE A 18 -13.56 2.00 -2.14
N PHE A 19 -13.07 0.77 -2.12
CA PHE A 19 -13.88 -0.43 -1.94
C PHE A 19 -13.45 -1.09 -0.64
N LEU A 20 -14.25 -0.92 0.42
CA LEU A 20 -14.05 -1.62 1.67
C LEU A 20 -14.49 -3.07 1.52
N HIS A 21 -13.82 -3.99 2.23
CA HIS A 21 -14.31 -5.35 2.33
C HIS A 21 -15.76 -5.33 2.86
N PRO A 22 -16.71 -6.03 2.21
CA PRO A 22 -18.13 -5.96 2.59
C PRO A 22 -18.39 -6.38 4.03
N ASP A 23 -17.58 -7.31 4.55
CA ASP A 23 -17.66 -7.83 5.91
C ASP A 23 -16.62 -7.22 6.87
N TRP A 24 -16.08 -6.03 6.56
CA TRP A 24 -15.18 -5.31 7.48
C TRP A 24 -15.87 -5.06 8.82
N ASN A 25 -15.18 -5.40 9.91
CA ASN A 25 -15.67 -5.18 11.27
C ASN A 25 -14.61 -4.45 12.11
N SER A 26 -14.90 -3.20 12.49
CA SER A 26 -13.98 -2.35 13.24
C SER A 26 -13.79 -2.75 14.70
N GLU A 27 -14.68 -3.55 15.27
CA GLU A 27 -14.57 -4.00 16.67
C GLU A 27 -13.61 -5.20 16.79
N THR A 28 -13.67 -6.10 15.82
CA THR A 28 -12.88 -7.35 15.80
C THR A 28 -11.64 -7.27 14.91
N LEU A 29 -11.54 -6.22 14.08
CA LEU A 29 -10.56 -6.09 13.00
C LEU A 29 -10.66 -7.21 11.95
N ALA A 30 -11.78 -7.94 11.91
CA ALA A 30 -12.01 -8.97 10.90
C ALA A 30 -12.16 -8.34 9.52
N ASN A 31 -11.51 -8.95 8.52
CA ASN A 31 -11.51 -8.52 7.13
C ASN A 31 -10.94 -7.10 6.91
N ASP A 32 -9.83 -6.77 7.58
CA ASP A 32 -9.11 -5.50 7.42
C ASP A 32 -8.41 -5.41 6.04
N LEU A 33 -9.20 -5.15 5.00
CA LEU A 33 -8.74 -5.04 3.62
C LEU A 33 -9.58 -4.04 2.83
N ALA A 34 -8.92 -3.24 2.00
CA ALA A 34 -9.60 -2.35 1.07
C ALA A 34 -8.87 -2.29 -0.28
N ILE A 35 -9.63 -2.05 -1.36
CA ILE A 35 -9.09 -1.79 -2.69
C ILE A 35 -9.29 -0.30 -3.02
N LEU A 36 -8.21 0.36 -3.42
CA LEU A 36 -8.22 1.74 -3.88
C LEU A 36 -8.11 1.79 -5.41
N ARG A 37 -9.12 2.35 -6.08
CA ARG A 37 -9.03 2.63 -7.52
C ARG A 37 -8.48 4.03 -7.73
N LEU A 38 -7.35 4.12 -8.43
CA LEU A 38 -6.75 5.40 -8.79
C LEU A 38 -7.55 6.09 -9.91
N SER A 39 -7.59 7.42 -9.86
CA SER A 39 -8.23 8.28 -10.87
C SER A 39 -7.57 8.20 -12.24
N THR A 40 -6.26 7.98 -12.28
CA THR A 40 -5.52 7.69 -13.50
C THR A 40 -4.54 6.55 -13.25
N PRO A 41 -4.27 5.70 -14.25
CA PRO A 41 -3.27 4.64 -14.13
C PRO A 41 -1.88 5.19 -13.76
N VAL A 42 -1.10 4.40 -13.01
CA VAL A 42 0.34 4.62 -12.84
C VAL A 42 1.09 4.23 -14.10
N LYS A 43 2.25 4.85 -14.33
CA LYS A 43 3.17 4.44 -15.40
C LYS A 43 4.16 3.43 -14.82
N PHE A 44 4.19 2.21 -15.32
CA PHE A 44 5.18 1.23 -14.87
C PHE A 44 6.59 1.57 -15.36
N ASN A 45 7.58 1.33 -14.51
CA ASN A 45 9.01 1.55 -14.77
C ASN A 45 9.86 0.72 -13.78
N GLN A 46 11.18 0.89 -13.78
CA GLN A 46 12.08 0.13 -12.88
C GLN A 46 11.83 0.35 -11.37
N TYR A 47 11.07 1.38 -10.98
CA TYR A 47 10.75 1.73 -9.59
C TYR A 47 9.28 1.50 -9.22
N VAL A 48 8.39 1.36 -10.21
CA VAL A 48 6.94 1.18 -10.02
C VAL A 48 6.49 -0.05 -10.81
N GLN A 49 6.20 -1.13 -10.10
CA GLN A 49 5.73 -2.41 -10.64
C GLN A 49 4.62 -2.97 -9.74
N PRO A 50 3.70 -3.78 -10.27
CA PRO A 50 2.69 -4.45 -9.47
C PRO A 50 3.31 -5.54 -8.58
N ALA A 51 2.74 -5.73 -7.39
CA ALA A 51 3.00 -6.91 -6.58
C ALA A 51 2.16 -8.09 -7.09
N CYS A 52 2.67 -9.32 -6.94
CA CYS A 52 1.91 -10.52 -7.25
C CYS A 52 0.77 -10.71 -6.23
N LEU A 53 -0.37 -11.22 -6.69
CA LEU A 53 -1.38 -11.76 -5.79
C LEU A 53 -0.90 -13.07 -5.17
N PRO A 54 -1.35 -13.40 -3.94
CA PRO A 54 -0.98 -14.66 -3.33
C PRO A 54 -1.50 -15.84 -4.16
N GLY A 55 -0.70 -16.89 -4.21
CA GLY A 55 -1.12 -18.21 -4.68
C GLY A 55 -1.63 -19.05 -3.51
N PRO A 56 -1.30 -20.35 -3.48
CA PRO A 56 -1.51 -21.18 -2.29
C PRO A 56 -0.76 -20.63 -1.08
N ASP A 57 -1.27 -20.94 0.12
CA ASP A 57 -0.64 -20.52 1.36
C ASP A 57 0.80 -21.05 1.46
N PRO A 58 1.75 -20.18 1.85
CA PRO A 58 3.12 -20.61 2.07
C PRO A 58 3.19 -21.55 3.29
N PRO A 59 4.17 -22.46 3.36
CA PRO A 59 4.42 -23.27 4.55
C PRO A 59 4.63 -22.42 5.79
N SER A 60 4.30 -22.98 6.97
CA SER A 60 4.63 -22.35 8.24
C SER A 60 6.13 -22.07 8.35
N ASN A 61 6.48 -20.93 8.95
CA ASN A 61 7.86 -20.44 9.09
C ASN A 61 8.55 -20.11 7.76
N SER A 62 7.78 -19.80 6.71
CA SER A 62 8.36 -19.21 5.50
C SER A 62 8.92 -17.82 5.80
N ASP A 63 10.09 -17.51 5.21
CA ASP A 63 10.68 -16.18 5.30
C ASP A 63 9.79 -15.15 4.59
N VAL A 64 9.57 -14.02 5.26
CA VAL A 64 8.81 -12.89 4.73
C VAL A 64 9.58 -11.59 4.93
N ILE A 65 9.36 -10.63 4.03
CA ILE A 65 9.94 -9.30 4.13
C ILE A 65 8.81 -8.32 4.47
N LEU A 66 8.97 -7.60 5.57
CA LEU A 66 8.08 -6.49 5.98
C LEU A 66 8.78 -5.16 5.65
N ILE A 67 8.08 -4.25 4.97
CA ILE A 67 8.60 -2.94 4.58
C ILE A 67 7.60 -1.83 4.91
N GLY A 68 8.09 -0.66 5.30
CA GLY A 68 7.27 0.53 5.55
C GLY A 68 8.09 1.67 6.15
N TRP A 69 7.49 2.86 6.18
CA TRP A 69 8.05 4.07 6.83
C TRP A 69 7.35 4.35 8.17
N GLY A 70 7.04 3.31 8.96
CA GLY A 70 6.18 3.43 10.14
C GLY A 70 6.57 4.54 11.11
N ALA A 71 5.63 4.95 11.97
CA ALA A 71 5.86 6.02 12.95
C ALA A 71 7.10 5.69 13.82
N GLU A 72 7.99 6.69 13.99
CA GLU A 72 9.23 6.53 14.75
C GLU A 72 9.00 6.23 16.24
N GLN A 73 7.81 6.57 16.76
CA GLN A 73 7.38 6.26 18.12
C GLN A 73 5.97 5.67 18.12
N MET A 74 5.75 4.75 19.05
CA MET A 74 4.44 4.18 19.32
C MET A 74 3.47 5.29 19.76
N GLY A 75 2.42 5.54 18.98
CA GLY A 75 1.49 6.66 19.19
C GLY A 75 1.92 8.01 18.57
N GLY A 76 3.06 8.05 17.86
CA GLY A 76 3.49 9.21 17.09
C GLY A 76 2.62 9.46 15.86
N ASN A 77 2.67 10.68 15.32
CA ASN A 77 1.95 11.03 14.09
C ASN A 77 2.58 10.29 12.89
N PRO A 78 1.84 9.40 12.19
CA PRO A 78 2.37 8.66 11.04
C PRO A 78 2.59 9.54 9.79
N TYR A 79 2.27 10.84 9.86
CA TYR A 79 2.39 11.81 8.76
C TYR A 79 3.46 12.90 9.01
N ALA A 80 4.31 12.75 10.03
CA ALA A 80 5.40 13.69 10.32
C ALA A 80 6.51 13.61 9.27
#